data_AF-A0A1S4LLU4-F1
#
_entry.id   AF-A0A1S4LLU4-F1
#
_cell.length_a   1.000
_cell.length_b   1.000
_cell.length_c   1.000
_cell.angle_alpha   90.00
_cell.angle_beta   90.00
_cell.angle_gamma   90.00
#
_symmetry.space_group_name_H-M   'P 1'
#
loop_
_entity.id
_entity.type
_entity.pdbx_description
1 polymer ?
#
loop_
_entity_poly.entity_id
_entity_poly.type
_entity_poly.pdbx_seq_one_letter_code
_entity_poly.pdbx_strand_id
1 'polypeptide(L)'
;LKVVKVFIATKHKLQPGDKMAGRHGNKGVISRIVPEEDMPFLENGTVIDIVLNPLGLPSRMNIGQILETHLGKGVHFATPVFDGAKVQDVKDMLKLAGQDPSGQVKLIDGRTGEYFDRLVTVGQKYLLKLHHLVDNKIHSRSIGPYSLVTQQPLGGKSHFGGQRFGEMECWALQAYGAAYTLQEMLTVKSDDVNGRIKTYDSI
;
A
#
# COMPACT_ATOMS: atom_id res chain seq x y z
N LEU A 1 3.04 27.55 37.48
CA LEU A 1 3.59 26.82 36.31
C LEU A 1 3.21 27.58 35.04
N LYS A 2 4.18 28.04 34.25
CA LYS A 2 3.91 28.66 32.93
C LYS A 2 3.89 27.54 31.89
N VAL A 3 2.81 27.46 31.10
CA VAL A 3 2.67 26.48 30.01
C VAL A 3 2.97 27.19 28.69
N VAL A 4 3.89 26.63 27.91
CA VAL A 4 4.18 27.09 26.55
C VAL A 4 3.72 26.01 25.57
N LYS A 5 2.98 26.41 24.54
CA LYS A 5 2.55 25.52 23.45
C LYS A 5 3.28 25.90 22.18
N VAL A 6 3.88 24.93 21.52
CA VAL A 6 4.57 25.08 20.23
C VAL A 6 3.86 24.19 19.22
N PHE A 7 3.54 24.75 18.05
CA PHE A 7 2.91 24.01 16.95
C PHE A 7 3.94 23.75 15.85
N ILE A 8 3.99 22.52 15.37
CA ILE A 8 4.87 22.09 14.27
C ILE A 8 3.99 21.57 13.15
N ALA A 9 4.24 22.03 11.93
CA ALA A 9 3.56 21.55 10.72
C ALA A 9 4.56 20.86 9.79
N THR A 10 4.19 19.68 9.29
CA THR A 10 5.02 18.88 8.38
C THR A 10 4.22 18.46 7.17
N LYS A 11 4.82 18.55 5.97
CA LYS A 11 4.19 18.13 4.71
C LYS A 11 4.76 16.78 4.28
N HIS A 12 3.92 15.74 4.27
CA HIS A 12 4.31 14.39 3.88
C HIS A 12 4.05 14.16 2.39
N LYS A 13 5.08 13.76 1.64
CA LYS A 13 4.96 13.35 0.23
C LYS A 13 4.45 11.91 0.11
N LEU A 14 4.09 11.51 -1.11
CA LEU A 14 3.77 10.13 -1.43
C LEU A 14 5.06 9.32 -1.50
N GLN A 15 5.06 8.10 -0.96
CA GLN A 15 6.22 7.22 -0.98
C GLN A 15 5.82 5.74 -1.07
N PRO A 16 6.72 4.85 -1.53
CA PRO A 16 6.50 3.42 -1.49
C PRO A 16 6.14 2.96 -0.07
N GLY A 17 5.14 2.09 0.05
CA GLY A 17 4.61 1.65 1.34
C GLY A 17 3.39 2.43 1.85
N ASP A 18 3.09 3.61 1.31
CA ASP A 18 1.85 4.34 1.62
C ASP A 18 0.62 3.58 1.09
N LYS A 19 -0.48 3.65 1.84
CA LYS A 19 -1.73 2.96 1.49
C LYS A 19 -2.68 3.89 0.73
N MET A 20 -3.14 3.42 -0.41
CA MET A 20 -4.11 4.09 -1.28
C MET A 20 -5.39 3.27 -1.39
N ALA A 21 -6.50 3.92 -1.77
CA ALA A 21 -7.76 3.25 -2.04
C ALA A 21 -8.51 3.90 -3.21
N GLY A 22 -9.26 3.11 -3.97
CA GLY A 22 -10.31 3.63 -4.84
C GLY A 22 -11.67 3.64 -4.15
N ARG A 23 -12.66 4.24 -4.80
CA ARG A 23 -14.03 4.35 -4.29
C ARG A 23 -14.77 3.01 -4.22
N HIS A 24 -14.40 2.04 -5.05
CA HIS A 24 -15.03 0.72 -5.15
C HIS A 24 -14.38 -0.35 -4.25
N GLY A 25 -13.87 0.06 -3.08
CA GLY A 25 -13.29 -0.86 -2.08
C GLY A 25 -11.93 -1.47 -2.45
N ASN A 26 -11.33 -1.09 -3.57
CA ASN A 26 -10.00 -1.53 -3.95
C ASN A 26 -8.93 -0.77 -3.14
N LYS A 27 -8.29 -1.45 -2.19
CA LYS A 27 -7.17 -0.91 -1.40
C LYS A 27 -5.86 -1.50 -1.90
N GLY A 28 -4.80 -0.70 -1.90
CA GLY A 28 -3.46 -1.11 -2.33
C GLY A 28 -2.38 -0.37 -1.56
N VAL A 29 -1.16 -0.90 -1.64
CA VAL A 29 0.06 -0.25 -1.15
C VAL A 29 0.90 0.11 -2.37
N ILE A 30 1.51 1.29 -2.36
CA ILE A 30 2.39 1.71 -3.45
C ILE A 30 3.64 0.84 -3.42
N SER A 31 3.90 0.12 -4.52
CA SER A 31 5.08 -0.76 -4.64
C SER A 31 6.31 0.02 -5.09
N ARG A 32 6.19 0.81 -6.16
CA ARG A 32 7.29 1.56 -6.77
C ARG A 32 6.80 2.87 -7.36
N ILE A 33 7.64 3.89 -7.28
CA ILE A 33 7.52 5.13 -8.06
C ILE A 33 8.53 5.01 -9.19
N VAL A 34 8.05 5.10 -10.43
CA VAL A 34 8.83 4.87 -11.64
C VAL A 34 8.97 6.21 -12.38
N PRO A 35 10.09 6.47 -13.07
CA PRO A 35 10.21 7.63 -13.95
C PRO A 35 9.15 7.64 -15.04
N GLU A 36 8.86 8.82 -15.60
CA GLU A 36 7.79 9.01 -16.58
C GLU A 36 8.13 8.32 -17.92
N GLU A 37 9.40 8.31 -18.31
CA GLU A 37 9.91 7.67 -19.53
C GLU A 37 9.72 6.15 -19.56
N ASP A 38 9.66 5.53 -18.39
CA ASP A 38 9.51 4.08 -18.22
C ASP A 38 8.04 3.65 -18.24
N MET A 39 7.11 4.60 -18.12
CA MET A 39 5.69 4.30 -18.01
C MET A 39 5.06 4.12 -19.40
N PRO A 40 4.07 3.23 -19.53
CA PRO A 40 3.33 3.10 -20.78
C PRO A 40 2.67 4.42 -21.18
N PHE A 41 2.59 4.67 -22.49
CA PHE A 41 2.02 5.90 -23.02
C PHE A 41 1.09 5.63 -24.21
N LEU A 42 0.20 6.58 -24.46
CA LEU A 42 -0.76 6.56 -25.56
C LEU A 42 -0.14 7.13 -26.85
N GLU A 43 -0.74 6.86 -28.00
CA GLU A 43 -0.24 7.34 -29.31
C GLU A 43 -0.16 8.89 -29.41
N ASN A 44 -0.93 9.59 -28.58
CA ASN A 44 -0.87 11.05 -28.47
C ASN A 44 0.28 11.56 -27.55
N GLY A 45 1.14 10.66 -27.06
CA GLY A 45 2.24 10.97 -26.13
C GLY A 45 1.83 11.12 -24.67
N THR A 46 0.56 10.91 -24.30
CA THR A 46 0.12 11.00 -22.90
C THR A 46 0.59 9.77 -22.12
N VAL A 47 1.36 10.00 -21.06
CA VAL A 47 1.87 8.96 -20.18
C VAL A 47 0.83 8.55 -19.14
N ILE A 48 0.80 7.26 -18.80
CA ILE A 48 -0.12 6.72 -17.78
C ILE A 48 0.44 6.98 -16.37
N ASP A 49 -0.40 7.47 -15.46
CA ASP A 49 0.02 7.75 -14.08
C ASP A 49 0.10 6.49 -13.19
N ILE A 50 -0.88 5.57 -13.31
CA ILE A 50 -1.06 4.44 -12.39
C ILE A 50 -1.46 3.18 -13.15
N VAL A 51 -0.73 2.10 -12.89
CA VAL A 51 -1.05 0.75 -13.41
C VAL A 51 -1.70 -0.07 -12.29
N LEU A 52 -2.88 -0.63 -12.57
CA LEU A 52 -3.63 -1.47 -11.63
C LEU A 52 -3.67 -2.92 -12.11
N ASN A 53 -3.60 -3.86 -11.17
CA ASN A 53 -3.71 -5.28 -11.47
C ASN A 53 -5.17 -5.67 -11.80
N PRO A 54 -5.45 -6.24 -12.99
CA PRO A 54 -6.80 -6.64 -13.38
C PRO A 54 -7.31 -7.87 -12.63
N LEU A 55 -6.45 -8.71 -12.05
CA LEU A 55 -6.85 -9.97 -11.41
C LEU A 55 -7.78 -9.80 -10.20
N GLY A 56 -7.78 -8.62 -9.57
CA GLY A 56 -8.65 -8.33 -8.44
C GLY A 56 -10.12 -8.12 -8.82
N LEU A 57 -10.41 -7.85 -10.10
CA LEU A 57 -11.75 -7.57 -10.61
C LEU A 57 -12.68 -8.79 -10.56
N PRO A 58 -12.33 -9.95 -11.18
CA PRO A 58 -13.23 -11.10 -11.19
C PRO A 58 -13.42 -11.68 -9.79
N SER A 59 -12.35 -11.70 -8.98
CA SER A 59 -12.41 -12.27 -7.62
C SER A 59 -13.30 -11.49 -6.66
N ARG A 60 -13.43 -10.16 -6.85
CA ARG A 60 -14.16 -9.28 -5.92
C ARG A 60 -15.48 -8.77 -6.48
N MET A 61 -15.79 -9.08 -7.74
CA MET A 61 -17.02 -8.70 -8.44
C MET A 61 -17.37 -7.20 -8.37
N ASN A 62 -16.35 -6.33 -8.28
CA ASN A 62 -16.53 -4.88 -8.18
C ASN A 62 -16.41 -4.21 -9.56
N ILE A 63 -17.27 -4.62 -10.50
CA ILE A 63 -17.27 -4.21 -11.91
C ILE A 63 -17.44 -2.69 -12.09
N GLY A 64 -18.12 -2.03 -11.15
CA GLY A 64 -18.35 -0.57 -11.20
C GLY A 64 -17.07 0.26 -11.35
N GLN A 65 -15.91 -0.27 -10.92
CA GLN A 65 -14.64 0.42 -11.12
C GLN A 65 -14.23 0.55 -12.60
N ILE A 66 -14.62 -0.41 -13.44
CA ILE A 66 -14.36 -0.35 -14.89
C ILE A 66 -15.26 0.71 -15.52
N LEU A 67 -16.54 0.72 -15.13
CA LEU A 67 -17.52 1.71 -15.61
C LEU A 67 -17.11 3.14 -15.23
N GLU A 68 -16.62 3.33 -14.00
CA GLU A 68 -16.01 4.60 -13.55
C GLU A 68 -14.85 5.00 -14.45
N THR A 69 -13.96 4.05 -14.77
CA THR A 69 -12.77 4.30 -15.59
C THR A 69 -13.15 4.74 -17.01
N HIS A 70 -14.18 4.13 -17.61
CA HIS A 70 -14.66 4.49 -18.94
C HIS A 70 -15.32 5.87 -18.98
N LEU A 71 -16.13 6.22 -17.99
CA LEU A 71 -16.84 7.51 -17.94
C LEU A 71 -15.95 8.68 -17.52
N GLY A 72 -14.88 8.44 -16.76
CA GLY A 72 -14.12 9.51 -16.11
C GLY A 72 -13.36 10.44 -17.05
N LYS A 73 -13.21 10.11 -18.34
CA LYS A 73 -12.26 10.79 -19.23
C LYS A 73 -12.83 12.10 -19.80
N GLY A 74 -12.43 13.23 -19.20
CA GLY A 74 -12.54 14.57 -19.80
C GLY A 74 -13.87 15.31 -19.60
N VAL A 75 -14.90 14.65 -19.08
CA VAL A 75 -16.20 15.27 -18.79
C VAL A 75 -16.66 14.90 -17.38
N HIS A 76 -17.26 15.85 -16.67
CA HIS A 76 -17.85 15.59 -15.36
C HIS A 76 -19.22 14.94 -15.51
N PHE A 77 -19.38 13.74 -14.93
CA PHE A 77 -20.63 13.02 -14.89
C PHE A 77 -21.18 12.97 -13.46
N ALA A 78 -22.50 13.06 -13.34
CA ALA A 78 -23.23 12.76 -12.12
C ALA A 78 -24.09 11.52 -12.35
N THR A 79 -23.80 10.44 -11.63
CA THR A 79 -24.59 9.21 -11.67
C THR A 79 -25.21 8.96 -10.28
N PRO A 80 -26.54 8.94 -10.16
CA PRO A 80 -27.21 8.56 -8.92
C PRO A 80 -26.80 7.16 -8.45
N VAL A 81 -26.96 6.89 -7.15
CA VAL A 81 -26.49 5.63 -6.53
C VAL A 81 -27.29 4.41 -7.02
N PHE A 82 -28.60 4.54 -7.20
CA PHE A 82 -29.50 3.43 -7.52
C PHE A 82 -30.07 3.47 -8.95
N ASP A 83 -30.22 4.66 -9.54
CA ASP A 83 -30.67 4.85 -10.93
C ASP A 83 -29.58 5.57 -11.74
N GLY A 84 -28.44 4.88 -11.85
CA GLY A 84 -27.22 5.39 -12.48
C GLY A 84 -27.14 5.13 -13.98
N ALA A 85 -26.03 5.56 -14.58
CA ALA A 85 -25.75 5.33 -15.99
C ALA A 85 -25.75 3.83 -16.34
N LYS A 86 -26.44 3.47 -17.42
CA LYS A 86 -26.45 2.11 -17.96
C LYS A 86 -25.25 1.90 -18.88
N VAL A 87 -24.91 0.64 -19.13
CA VAL A 87 -23.79 0.27 -20.02
C VAL A 87 -23.96 0.84 -21.43
N GLN A 88 -25.21 0.93 -21.92
CA GLN A 88 -25.50 1.49 -23.22
C GLN A 88 -25.18 2.99 -23.27
N ASP A 89 -25.58 3.74 -22.24
CA ASP A 89 -25.28 5.17 -22.10
C ASP A 89 -23.75 5.41 -22.11
N VAL A 90 -22.98 4.58 -21.40
CA VAL A 90 -21.51 4.66 -21.40
C VAL A 90 -20.93 4.45 -22.80
N LYS A 91 -21.41 3.44 -23.54
CA LYS A 91 -20.95 3.15 -24.90
C LYS A 91 -21.29 4.29 -25.87
N ASP A 92 -22.47 4.87 -25.74
CA ASP A 92 -22.93 5.97 -26.59
C ASP A 92 -22.13 7.25 -26.31
N MET A 93 -21.78 7.51 -25.04
CA MET A 93 -20.86 8.59 -24.67
C MET A 93 -19.44 8.36 -25.19
N LEU A 94 -18.91 7.12 -25.15
CA LEU A 94 -17.61 6.80 -25.73
C LEU A 94 -17.58 7.03 -27.25
N LYS A 95 -18.64 6.61 -27.96
CA LYS A 95 -18.78 6.86 -29.41
C LYS A 95 -18.85 8.35 -29.71
N LEU A 96 -19.61 9.12 -28.92
CA LEU A 96 -19.69 10.57 -29.06
C LEU A 96 -18.31 11.23 -28.90
N ALA A 97 -17.47 10.69 -28.01
CA ALA A 97 -16.10 11.12 -27.80
C ALA A 97 -15.09 10.59 -28.84
N GLY A 98 -15.56 9.87 -29.87
CA GLY A 98 -14.70 9.27 -30.90
C GLY A 98 -13.80 8.14 -30.38
N GLN A 99 -14.15 7.53 -29.25
CA GLN A 99 -13.41 6.41 -28.66
C GLN A 99 -14.08 5.08 -28.97
N ASP A 100 -13.30 4.00 -28.88
CA ASP A 100 -13.82 2.66 -29.08
C ASP A 100 -14.90 2.33 -28.02
N PRO A 101 -16.05 1.75 -28.41
CA PRO A 101 -17.12 1.41 -27.46
C PRO A 101 -16.71 0.41 -26.36
N SER A 102 -15.62 -0.34 -26.53
CA SER A 102 -15.07 -1.22 -25.49
C SER A 102 -14.33 -0.47 -24.38
N GLY A 103 -13.94 0.79 -24.62
CA GLY A 103 -13.08 1.56 -23.72
C GLY A 103 -11.62 1.09 -23.68
N GLN A 104 -11.21 0.23 -24.62
CA GLN A 104 -9.86 -0.28 -24.74
C GLN A 104 -9.09 0.45 -25.84
N VAL A 105 -7.79 0.67 -25.61
CA VAL A 105 -6.90 1.37 -26.54
C VAL A 105 -5.60 0.61 -26.70
N LYS A 106 -4.90 0.86 -27.81
CA LYS A 106 -3.52 0.43 -27.98
C LYS A 106 -2.63 1.28 -27.07
N LEU A 107 -1.68 0.62 -26.42
CA LEU A 107 -0.74 1.24 -25.51
C LEU A 107 0.67 0.85 -25.95
N ILE A 108 1.61 1.78 -25.80
CA ILE A 108 3.02 1.58 -26.16
C ILE A 108 3.79 1.41 -24.85
N ASP A 109 4.70 0.44 -24.81
CA ASP A 109 5.61 0.25 -23.68
C ASP A 109 6.69 1.33 -23.67
N GLY A 110 6.82 2.06 -22.56
CA GLY A 110 7.81 3.13 -22.39
C GLY A 110 9.25 2.67 -22.50
N ARG A 111 9.52 1.40 -22.17
CA ARG A 111 10.89 0.86 -22.14
C ARG A 111 11.40 0.35 -23.48
N THR A 112 10.51 -0.29 -24.25
CA THR A 112 10.87 -0.93 -25.52
C THR A 112 10.42 -0.10 -26.72
N GLY A 113 9.39 0.73 -26.56
CA GLY A 113 8.74 1.44 -27.66
C GLY A 113 7.82 0.56 -28.50
N GLU A 114 7.62 -0.70 -28.12
CA GLU A 114 6.74 -1.63 -28.82
C GLU A 114 5.29 -1.54 -28.30
N TYR A 115 4.34 -1.92 -29.16
CA TYR A 115 2.94 -2.02 -28.77
C TYR A 115 2.69 -3.29 -27.97
N PHE A 116 1.83 -3.22 -26.96
CA PHE A 116 1.33 -4.43 -26.28
C PHE A 116 0.47 -5.28 -27.23
N ASP A 117 0.55 -6.61 -27.06
CA ASP A 117 -0.20 -7.58 -27.88
C ASP A 117 -1.72 -7.43 -27.79
N ARG A 118 -2.22 -6.96 -26.65
CA ARG A 118 -3.66 -6.81 -26.37
C ARG A 118 -3.99 -5.36 -26.05
N LEU A 119 -5.21 -4.98 -26.43
CA LEU A 119 -5.77 -3.68 -26.05
C LEU A 119 -5.94 -3.60 -24.53
N VAL A 120 -5.67 -2.42 -23.99
CA VAL A 120 -5.70 -2.15 -22.54
C VAL A 120 -6.81 -1.15 -22.25
N THR A 121 -7.56 -1.38 -21.17
CA THR A 121 -8.53 -0.40 -20.68
C THR A 121 -7.79 0.78 -20.05
N VAL A 122 -7.94 1.96 -20.64
CA VAL A 122 -7.34 3.21 -20.15
C VAL A 122 -8.45 4.22 -19.90
N GLY A 123 -8.39 4.89 -18.75
CA GLY A 123 -9.34 5.94 -18.41
C GLY A 123 -8.97 6.63 -17.10
N GLN A 124 -9.88 7.46 -16.61
CA GLN A 124 -9.65 8.23 -15.39
C GLN A 124 -10.44 7.64 -14.23
N LYS A 125 -9.76 7.44 -13.10
CA LYS A 125 -10.34 6.83 -11.90
C LYS A 125 -10.06 7.69 -10.68
N TYR A 126 -11.03 7.80 -9.79
CA TYR A 126 -10.85 8.57 -8.56
C TYR A 126 -10.14 7.73 -7.49
N LEU A 127 -8.94 8.18 -7.09
CA LEU A 127 -8.13 7.53 -6.08
C LEU A 127 -7.94 8.44 -4.86
N LEU A 128 -7.90 7.79 -3.69
CA LEU A 128 -7.82 8.39 -2.37
C LEU A 128 -6.53 7.94 -1.69
N LYS A 129 -5.84 8.89 -1.04
CA LYS A 129 -4.76 8.58 -0.10
C LYS A 129 -5.35 8.31 1.29
N LEU A 130 -5.01 7.16 1.87
CA LEU A 130 -5.44 6.84 3.23
C LEU A 130 -4.43 7.38 4.25
N HIS A 131 -4.90 7.65 5.47
CA HIS A 131 -4.04 8.10 6.59
C HIS A 131 -3.05 7.03 7.08
N HIS A 132 -3.04 5.83 6.49
CA HIS A 132 -2.14 4.73 6.85
C HIS A 132 -0.76 4.89 6.21
N LEU A 133 -0.02 5.91 6.64
CA LEU A 133 1.33 6.23 6.17
C LEU A 133 2.35 5.18 6.62
N VAL A 134 3.39 4.97 5.82
CA VAL A 134 4.47 4.03 6.17
C VAL A 134 5.38 4.56 7.29
N ASP A 135 5.66 5.87 7.34
CA ASP A 135 6.49 6.51 8.38
C ASP A 135 5.97 6.22 9.80
N ASN A 136 4.65 6.16 9.94
CA ASN A 136 4.01 5.89 11.21
C ASN A 136 4.17 4.42 11.64
N LYS A 137 4.38 3.50 10.70
CA LYS A 137 4.47 2.05 10.94
C LYS A 137 5.90 1.56 11.13
N ILE A 138 6.87 2.15 10.44
CA ILE A 138 8.28 1.74 10.59
C ILE A 138 8.73 2.06 12.02
N HIS A 139 9.24 1.03 12.70
CA HIS A 139 9.82 1.12 14.02
C HIS A 139 10.79 -0.06 14.20
N SER A 140 11.98 0.23 14.70
CA SER A 140 12.96 -0.79 15.07
C SER A 140 13.59 -0.42 16.40
N ARG A 141 14.11 -1.43 17.09
CA ARG A 141 14.86 -1.24 18.33
C ARG A 141 16.00 -2.25 18.37
N SER A 142 17.07 -1.85 19.04
CA SER A 142 18.07 -2.77 19.57
C SER A 142 17.82 -2.90 21.07
N ILE A 143 18.35 -1.98 21.88
CA ILE A 143 18.13 -1.90 23.33
C ILE A 143 17.13 -0.77 23.64
N GLY A 144 16.33 -0.92 24.69
CA GLY A 144 15.34 0.07 25.09
C GLY A 144 14.91 -0.09 26.54
N PRO A 145 13.88 0.64 27.00
CA PRO A 145 13.38 0.52 28.36
C PRO A 145 12.72 -0.84 28.61
N TYR A 146 12.75 -1.24 29.88
CA TYR A 146 12.22 -2.50 30.39
C TYR A 146 11.18 -2.27 31.49
N SER A 147 10.28 -3.23 31.64
CA SER A 147 9.31 -3.27 32.73
C SER A 147 10.00 -3.52 34.07
N LEU A 148 9.63 -2.78 35.11
CA LEU A 148 10.18 -2.99 36.46
C LEU A 148 9.76 -4.34 37.07
N VAL A 149 8.58 -4.85 36.68
CA VAL A 149 8.01 -6.07 37.26
C VAL A 149 8.61 -7.31 36.61
N THR A 150 8.58 -7.37 35.27
CA THR A 150 8.96 -8.57 34.51
C THR A 150 10.34 -8.50 33.87
N GLN A 151 11.01 -7.34 33.91
CA GLN A 151 12.28 -7.09 33.23
C GLN A 151 12.24 -7.29 31.70
N GLN A 152 11.05 -7.42 31.12
CA GLN A 152 10.82 -7.56 29.68
C GLN A 152 10.78 -6.20 28.96
N PRO A 153 11.13 -6.15 27.67
CA PRO A 153 10.96 -4.98 26.82
C PRO A 153 9.56 -4.36 26.93
N LEU A 154 9.47 -3.04 27.03
CA LEU A 154 8.17 -2.36 26.92
C LEU A 154 7.54 -2.59 25.53
N GLY A 155 6.22 -2.47 25.43
CA GLY A 155 5.48 -2.55 24.17
C GLY A 155 5.22 -1.18 23.54
N GLY A 156 5.05 -1.16 22.21
CA GLY A 156 4.59 0.02 21.46
C GLY A 156 5.67 1.02 21.04
N LYS A 157 5.47 1.63 19.88
CA LYS A 157 6.42 2.58 19.25
C LYS A 157 6.74 3.79 20.15
N SER A 158 5.75 4.30 20.88
CA SER A 158 5.89 5.49 21.73
C SER A 158 6.90 5.33 22.87
N HIS A 159 7.12 4.10 23.33
CA HIS A 159 8.04 3.78 24.43
C HIS A 159 9.31 3.09 23.94
N PHE A 160 9.63 3.24 22.67
CA PHE A 160 10.72 2.51 22.03
C PHE A 160 10.57 0.98 22.23
N GLY A 161 9.33 0.51 22.19
CA GLY A 161 8.92 -0.83 22.56
C GLY A 161 9.30 -1.91 21.55
N GLY A 162 9.37 -3.16 22.02
CA GLY A 162 9.70 -4.32 21.21
C GLY A 162 8.47 -4.99 20.61
N GLN A 163 8.74 -5.81 19.59
CA GLN A 163 7.70 -6.66 19.03
C GLN A 163 7.45 -7.84 19.95
N ARG A 164 6.18 -8.20 20.13
CA ARG A 164 5.81 -9.36 20.90
C ARG A 164 6.14 -10.61 20.09
N PHE A 165 7.04 -11.44 20.61
CA PHE A 165 7.21 -12.81 20.14
C PHE A 165 6.11 -13.66 20.81
N GLY A 166 5.13 -14.09 20.01
CA GLY A 166 3.93 -14.75 20.51
C GLY A 166 4.08 -16.27 20.61
N GLU A 167 3.02 -16.88 21.13
CA GLU A 167 2.98 -18.32 21.37
C GLU A 167 3.01 -19.12 20.05
N MET A 168 2.33 -18.65 19.01
CA MET A 168 2.32 -19.31 17.71
C MET A 168 3.71 -19.25 17.04
N GLU A 169 4.46 -18.17 17.23
CA GLU A 169 5.83 -18.06 16.74
C GLU A 169 6.78 -19.01 17.51
N CYS A 170 6.58 -19.19 18.82
CA CYS A 170 7.29 -20.21 19.60
C CYS A 170 7.02 -21.62 19.05
N TRP A 171 5.76 -21.97 18.81
CA TRP A 171 5.39 -23.28 18.25
C TRP A 171 6.00 -23.51 16.87
N ALA A 172 6.05 -22.47 16.03
CA ALA A 172 6.72 -22.57 14.73
C ALA A 172 8.20 -22.93 14.90
N LEU A 173 8.94 -22.24 15.79
CA LEU A 173 10.36 -22.57 16.03
C LEU A 173 10.57 -23.97 16.62
N GLN A 174 9.66 -24.42 17.49
CA GLN A 174 9.68 -25.78 18.03
C GLN A 174 9.46 -26.83 16.94
N ALA A 175 8.53 -26.59 16.01
CA ALA A 175 8.28 -27.48 14.88
C ALA A 175 9.49 -27.60 13.94
N TYR A 176 10.25 -26.50 13.78
CA TYR A 176 11.54 -26.53 13.07
C TYR A 176 12.68 -27.20 13.85
N GLY A 177 12.50 -27.52 15.14
CA GLY A 177 13.57 -28.05 15.99
C GLY A 177 14.65 -27.02 16.32
N ALA A 178 14.35 -25.71 16.21
CA ALA A 178 15.32 -24.62 16.39
C ALA A 178 15.55 -24.28 17.87
N ALA A 179 16.04 -25.26 18.65
CA ALA A 179 16.17 -25.15 20.11
C ALA A 179 17.04 -23.98 20.57
N TYR A 180 18.22 -23.79 19.97
CA TYR A 180 19.14 -22.70 20.32
C TYR A 180 18.57 -21.31 20.01
N THR A 181 17.92 -21.15 18.84
CA THR A 181 17.27 -19.88 18.46
C THR A 181 16.11 -19.56 19.41
N LEU A 182 15.31 -20.55 19.78
CA LEU A 182 14.21 -20.36 20.71
C LEU A 182 14.71 -19.99 22.11
N GLN A 183 15.76 -20.66 22.59
CA GLN A 183 16.38 -20.35 23.88
C GLN A 183 16.88 -18.90 23.91
N GLU A 184 17.60 -18.46 22.88
CA GLU A 184 18.13 -17.10 22.77
C GLU A 184 17.00 -16.05 22.77
N MET A 185 15.93 -16.27 21.99
CA MET A 185 14.79 -15.36 21.89
C MET A 185 14.03 -15.22 23.21
N LEU A 186 13.87 -16.31 23.96
CA LEU A 186 13.10 -16.30 25.21
C LEU A 186 13.89 -15.81 26.42
N THR A 187 15.21 -15.94 26.43
CA THR A 187 16.05 -15.63 27.60
C THR A 187 16.88 -14.36 27.38
N VAL A 188 18.02 -14.50 26.73
CA VAL A 188 19.05 -13.48 26.52
C VAL A 188 18.55 -12.27 25.73
N LYS A 189 17.48 -12.39 24.93
CA LYS A 189 16.87 -11.24 24.23
C LYS A 189 15.69 -10.59 24.96
N SER A 190 15.24 -11.16 26.07
CA SER A 190 14.00 -10.75 26.75
C SER A 190 14.22 -10.38 28.21
N ASP A 191 14.25 -11.35 29.12
CA ASP A 191 14.10 -11.14 30.57
C ASP A 191 15.35 -11.49 31.39
N ASP A 192 16.33 -12.23 30.84
CA ASP A 192 17.60 -12.47 31.52
C ASP A 192 18.45 -11.19 31.58
N VAL A 193 18.42 -10.52 32.74
CA VAL A 193 19.12 -9.25 32.97
C VAL A 193 20.64 -9.42 32.80
N ASN A 194 21.21 -10.50 33.33
CA ASN A 194 22.65 -10.72 33.30
C ASN A 194 23.10 -11.23 31.93
N GLY A 195 22.33 -12.14 31.33
CA GLY A 195 22.60 -12.69 30.00
C GLY A 195 22.60 -11.61 28.92
N ARG A 196 21.67 -10.65 28.99
CA ARG A 196 21.62 -9.50 28.06
C ARG A 196 22.90 -8.68 28.06
N ILE A 197 23.39 -8.30 29.24
CA ILE A 197 24.59 -7.45 29.39
C ILE A 197 25.81 -8.19 28.84
N LYS A 198 26.02 -9.45 29.28
CA LYS A 198 27.15 -10.27 28.83
C LYS A 198 27.15 -10.47 27.32
N THR A 199 25.97 -10.70 26.75
CA THR A 199 25.84 -10.95 25.31
C THR A 199 26.11 -9.68 24.52
N TYR A 200 25.63 -8.54 24.99
CA TYR A 200 25.94 -7.25 24.37
C TYR A 200 27.44 -6.94 24.41
N ASP A 201 28.11 -7.20 25.53
CA ASP A 201 29.56 -6.98 25.65
C ASP A 201 30.39 -7.96 24.78
N SER A 202 29.80 -9.10 24.40
CA SER A 202 30.46 -10.12 23.58
C SER A 202 30.28 -9.96 22.07
N ILE A 203 29.41 -9.03 21.64
CA ILE A 203 29.14 -8.69 20.23
C ILE A 203 30.06 -7.55 19.79
#